data_AF-A0A1M5MKX5-F1
#
_entry.id   AF-A0A1M5MKX5-F1
#
_cell.length_a   1.000
_cell.length_b   1.000
_cell.length_c   1.000
_cell.angle_alpha   90.00
_cell.angle_beta   90.00
_cell.angle_gamma   90.00
#
_symmetry.space_group_name_H-M   'P 1'
#
loop_
_entity.id
_entity.type
_entity.pdbx_description
1 polymer ?
#
loop_
_entity_poly.entity_id
_entity_poly.type
_entity_poly.pdbx_seq_one_letter_code
_entity_poly.pdbx_strand_id
1 'polypeptide(L)'
;MVSRLPLQRRLLINLPLSLHRNLRFDVYDHGEPMFTSFVSKACKRPMSAVALSTLLALFPVNDLYAASNATTGVSTLSYSALINKFTNSYWLNGSWRASAGVSVAATNQNMAAFKVGTAVQTSDGQIRTVTALKPASGALTVFMNGPVLDGNLVGYPNRLRVSTVATTLPVPAEPSPAPVSAPSHAALINKFTNSYWLNGSWRASAGVSVAATAQNKAAFMVGASVRTADGQVRTITSVKPASGALTVFMDGPTLDGNRIGYPNKLSLVAAPVILPATPSAPIADVTMPTTEPVQLVGVALSGAAFGPSVLPGKHGTNYIYPAESYYKKYAEQGLKLVRLPFLWERIQPQLDTELDTAQLALLTQSLDFAHKHGVKVVLDMHNYYRYYRQPIGSETVSIQSFANTWKRIALKVGKHPALSGYGLMNEPNTKGLWPQAALAAAKEIRKVDQTNWIYVAGDRFSSAWHWPQSNTQLIADPWMRDPQNNLIFEAHMYLDRDTSGMYADKAETFAPELGINRAKPFVDWLRTNKLRGFIGEMGVPNYAPDAIVAMDNLLGYLRENCVPMTYWAGGPWWGNYILALDIAGGAEQPQLAVLRKHAATANSCAAIGEPM
;
A
#
# COMPACT_ATOMS: atom_id res chain seq x y z
N MET A 1 -68.20 18.93 -34.53
CA MET A 1 -68.04 18.88 -36.00
C MET A 1 -67.03 19.94 -36.44
N VAL A 2 -66.40 19.76 -37.61
CA VAL A 2 -65.61 20.69 -38.48
C VAL A 2 -65.39 22.13 -37.94
N SER A 3 -64.18 22.72 -37.93
CA SER A 3 -63.29 22.92 -39.11
C SER A 3 -61.80 23.16 -38.80
N ARG A 4 -60.95 23.24 -39.85
CA ARG A 4 -59.47 23.36 -39.79
C ARG A 4 -58.96 24.66 -40.46
N LEU A 5 -57.97 25.34 -39.83
CA LEU A 5 -56.85 26.10 -40.46
C LEU A 5 -57.25 27.28 -41.43
N PRO A 6 -56.34 28.02 -42.12
CA PRO A 6 -54.85 28.05 -42.12
C PRO A 6 -54.16 29.46 -41.98
N LEU A 7 -52.81 29.42 -41.96
CA LEU A 7 -51.72 30.38 -42.32
C LEU A 7 -52.09 31.77 -42.96
N GLN A 8 -51.29 32.86 -42.82
CA GLN A 8 -49.92 33.06 -43.40
C GLN A 8 -49.13 34.32 -42.92
N ARG A 9 -47.78 34.23 -43.06
CA ARG A 9 -46.69 35.26 -43.28
C ARG A 9 -46.66 36.56 -42.43
N ARG A 10 -45.55 37.04 -41.83
CA ARG A 10 -44.07 37.14 -42.09
C ARG A 10 -43.56 38.42 -42.78
N LEU A 11 -42.91 39.28 -42.00
CA LEU A 11 -41.69 40.09 -42.25
C LEU A 11 -40.91 40.05 -40.90
N LEU A 12 -39.64 39.65 -40.78
CA LEU A 12 -38.38 40.36 -41.12
C LEU A 12 -38.28 41.72 -40.38
N ILE A 13 -37.29 42.01 -39.53
CA ILE A 13 -35.82 41.78 -39.67
C ILE A 13 -35.05 41.78 -38.32
N ASN A 14 -33.81 41.26 -38.33
CA ASN A 14 -32.69 41.36 -37.35
C ASN A 14 -32.70 40.65 -35.97
N LEU A 15 -31.62 39.88 -35.77
CA LEU A 15 -31.00 39.43 -34.51
C LEU A 15 -29.85 40.40 -34.16
N PRO A 16 -29.36 40.44 -32.90
CA PRO A 16 -28.12 39.71 -32.62
C PRO A 16 -28.08 38.97 -31.26
N LEU A 17 -26.93 38.32 -31.01
CA LEU A 17 -26.66 37.29 -30.01
C LEU A 17 -26.63 37.76 -28.53
N SER A 18 -26.63 36.75 -27.67
CA SER A 18 -25.93 36.65 -26.37
C SER A 18 -26.75 36.88 -25.10
N LEU A 19 -26.95 35.77 -24.37
CA LEU A 19 -27.22 35.78 -22.94
C LEU A 19 -26.61 34.52 -22.30
N HIS A 20 -25.28 34.54 -22.13
CA HIS A 20 -24.62 33.60 -21.22
C HIS A 20 -25.07 33.91 -19.79
N ARG A 21 -25.82 32.99 -19.15
CA ARG A 21 -26.03 33.02 -17.70
C ARG A 21 -25.04 32.08 -17.04
N ASN A 22 -24.00 32.66 -16.43
CA ASN A 22 -23.04 31.93 -15.62
C ASN A 22 -23.76 31.31 -14.40
N LEU A 23 -23.64 29.99 -14.24
CA LEU A 23 -23.93 29.33 -12.97
C LEU A 23 -22.81 29.69 -11.99
N ARG A 24 -23.11 30.54 -11.00
CA ARG A 24 -22.22 30.77 -9.86
C ARG A 24 -22.42 29.66 -8.83
N PHE A 25 -21.31 29.17 -8.29
CA PHE A 25 -21.29 28.61 -6.95
C PHE A 25 -21.05 29.78 -5.99
N ASP A 26 -22.00 30.05 -5.09
CA ASP A 26 -21.82 31.09 -4.08
C ASP A 26 -20.95 30.56 -2.92
N VAL A 27 -19.69 30.97 -2.91
CA VAL A 27 -18.80 30.87 -1.76
C VAL A 27 -18.85 32.21 -1.03
N TYR A 28 -19.11 32.19 0.27
CA TYR A 28 -19.21 33.40 1.08
C TYR A 28 -17.83 34.02 1.34
N ASP A 29 -17.73 35.32 1.11
CA ASP A 29 -16.53 36.13 1.35
C ASP A 29 -16.44 36.58 2.82
N HIS A 30 -15.22 36.83 3.32
CA HIS A 30 -14.96 37.21 4.71
C HIS A 30 -14.44 38.64 4.82
N GLY A 31 -15.17 39.51 5.54
CA GLY A 31 -14.80 40.90 5.75
C GLY A 31 -13.61 41.11 6.71
N GLU A 32 -12.53 41.65 6.18
CA GLU A 32 -11.47 42.42 6.88
C GLU A 32 -11.99 43.85 7.19
N PRO A 33 -11.44 44.58 8.20
CA PRO A 33 -10.33 45.48 7.88
C PRO A 33 -9.31 45.83 8.99
N MET A 34 -8.03 45.72 8.63
CA MET A 34 -6.90 46.64 8.87
C MET A 34 -6.41 46.93 10.31
N PHE A 35 -5.07 46.90 10.49
CA PHE A 35 -4.30 48.12 10.78
C PHE A 35 -2.83 48.02 10.26
N THR A 36 -2.10 49.13 10.27
CA THR A 36 -1.05 49.49 9.29
C THR A 36 0.43 49.23 9.68
N SER A 37 1.25 48.88 8.68
CA SER A 37 2.60 49.42 8.35
C SER A 37 3.69 49.63 9.43
N PHE A 38 4.92 49.14 9.19
CA PHE A 38 6.13 49.99 8.99
C PHE A 38 7.35 49.21 8.42
N VAL A 39 8.51 49.87 8.24
CA VAL A 39 9.61 49.52 7.31
C VAL A 39 11.00 49.59 7.98
N SER A 40 11.97 48.69 7.68
CA SER A 40 13.41 49.02 7.44
C SER A 40 14.32 47.82 7.04
N LYS A 41 15.60 48.10 6.72
CA LYS A 41 16.60 47.27 6.00
C LYS A 41 17.75 46.70 6.87
N ALA A 42 18.37 45.63 6.33
CA ALA A 42 19.84 45.37 6.23
C ALA A 42 20.72 44.84 7.42
N CYS A 43 21.16 43.58 7.26
CA CYS A 43 22.56 43.12 7.10
C CYS A 43 23.67 43.42 8.17
N LYS A 44 24.28 42.34 8.75
CA LYS A 44 25.75 42.07 8.78
C LYS A 44 26.16 40.72 9.43
N ARG A 45 27.43 40.34 9.24
CA ARG A 45 28.23 39.15 9.71
C ARG A 45 29.73 39.52 9.53
N PRO A 46 30.76 38.73 9.93
CA PRO A 46 30.89 37.67 10.97
C PRO A 46 32.17 37.88 11.85
N MET A 47 32.61 36.86 12.61
CA MET A 47 34.00 36.71 13.09
C MET A 47 34.45 35.22 13.16
N SER A 48 35.65 34.95 12.59
CA SER A 48 36.90 34.40 13.18
C SER A 48 36.94 33.11 14.06
N ALA A 49 38.03 32.32 14.15
CA ALA A 49 39.23 32.06 13.30
C ALA A 49 40.15 30.93 13.94
N VAL A 50 41.24 30.53 13.26
CA VAL A 50 42.46 29.81 13.75
C VAL A 50 42.41 28.26 13.92
N ALA A 51 43.59 27.60 13.83
CA ALA A 51 43.85 26.15 13.84
C ALA A 51 45.25 25.82 14.45
N LEU A 52 45.59 24.53 14.72
CA LEU A 52 46.98 24.01 14.84
C LEU A 52 47.11 22.45 14.82
N SER A 53 48.31 21.89 15.06
CA SER A 53 48.75 20.58 14.52
C SER A 53 49.77 19.74 15.36
N THR A 54 49.61 18.39 15.33
CA THR A 54 50.64 17.29 15.26
C THR A 54 51.75 17.00 16.32
N LEU A 55 51.81 15.71 16.74
CA LEU A 55 52.99 14.77 16.88
C LEU A 55 53.78 14.51 18.21
N LEU A 56 54.01 13.18 18.48
CA LEU A 56 55.06 12.47 19.30
C LEU A 56 55.11 12.62 20.86
N ALA A 57 55.91 11.85 21.65
CA ALA A 57 56.17 10.38 21.79
C ALA A 57 57.12 10.02 22.99
N LEU A 58 57.23 8.71 23.38
CA LEU A 58 58.35 7.95 24.05
C LEU A 58 58.03 7.08 25.30
N PHE A 59 58.98 6.20 25.71
CA PHE A 59 58.86 4.99 26.57
C PHE A 59 59.55 5.10 27.97
N PRO A 60 59.39 4.09 28.86
CA PRO A 60 60.45 3.07 29.08
C PRO A 60 59.96 1.59 29.17
N VAL A 61 60.69 0.69 29.88
CA VAL A 61 60.94 -0.74 29.51
C VAL A 61 61.30 -1.66 30.75
N ASN A 62 61.49 -2.99 30.58
CA ASN A 62 61.92 -4.05 31.55
C ASN A 62 60.84 -4.56 32.58
N ASP A 63 60.86 -5.72 33.29
CA ASP A 63 61.71 -6.95 33.47
C ASP A 63 60.91 -8.02 34.31
N LEU A 64 61.25 -9.31 34.60
CA LEU A 64 62.08 -10.42 34.02
C LEU A 64 61.76 -11.82 34.70
N TYR A 65 62.21 -12.94 34.09
CA TYR A 65 62.47 -14.33 34.63
C TYR A 65 61.38 -15.21 35.33
N ALA A 66 61.36 -16.56 35.19
CA ALA A 66 62.16 -17.52 34.38
C ALA A 66 61.46 -18.90 34.14
N ALA A 67 62.00 -19.64 33.14
CA ALA A 67 61.78 -21.07 32.81
C ALA A 67 60.40 -21.43 32.19
N SER A 68 60.18 -22.57 31.51
CA SER A 68 61.04 -23.72 31.13
C SER A 68 60.62 -24.34 29.76
N ASN A 69 61.37 -25.35 29.26
CA ASN A 69 61.08 -26.30 28.17
C ASN A 69 60.62 -25.77 26.79
N ALA A 70 61.43 -26.06 25.74
CA ALA A 70 61.14 -25.68 24.35
C ALA A 70 60.86 -26.89 23.45
N THR A 71 59.71 -26.86 22.75
CA THR A 71 59.49 -27.56 21.48
C THR A 71 59.04 -26.54 20.44
N THR A 72 59.57 -26.62 19.22
CA THR A 72 59.34 -25.63 18.16
C THR A 72 57.96 -25.81 17.53
N GLY A 73 56.97 -25.03 17.99
CA GLY A 73 55.55 -25.24 17.66
C GLY A 73 54.66 -23.99 17.65
N VAL A 74 55.05 -22.95 16.89
CA VAL A 74 54.21 -21.80 16.48
C VAL A 74 53.58 -20.95 17.61
N SER A 75 54.33 -19.97 18.11
CA SER A 75 53.79 -18.84 18.89
C SER A 75 52.87 -17.96 18.03
N THR A 76 51.56 -18.20 18.05
CA THR A 76 50.57 -17.41 17.28
C THR A 76 50.21 -16.10 17.98
N LEU A 77 50.22 -14.98 17.24
CA LEU A 77 49.81 -13.68 17.79
C LEU A 77 48.29 -13.64 18.04
N SER A 78 47.89 -13.56 19.31
CA SER A 78 46.47 -13.38 19.69
C SER A 78 46.02 -11.93 19.45
N TYR A 79 45.48 -11.66 18.26
CA TYR A 79 44.97 -10.34 17.93
C TYR A 79 43.85 -9.90 18.89
N SER A 80 43.85 -8.63 19.29
CA SER A 80 42.81 -8.10 20.16
C SER A 80 42.59 -6.59 19.98
N ALA A 81 41.37 -6.14 20.25
CA ALA A 81 40.93 -4.77 20.01
C ALA A 81 40.13 -4.20 21.18
N LEU A 82 40.34 -2.91 21.46
CA LEU A 82 39.62 -2.18 22.49
C LEU A 82 38.16 -1.98 22.08
N ILE A 83 37.24 -2.21 23.02
CA ILE A 83 35.81 -1.97 22.83
C ILE A 83 35.51 -0.48 23.00
N ASN A 84 34.65 0.11 22.16
CA ASN A 84 34.33 1.53 22.16
C ASN A 84 33.49 1.93 23.39
N LYS A 85 33.69 3.11 23.98
CA LYS A 85 32.95 3.56 25.19
C LYS A 85 31.53 4.10 24.88
N PHE A 86 30.74 3.39 24.08
CA PHE A 86 29.39 3.83 23.70
C PHE A 86 28.34 3.44 24.75
N THR A 87 27.64 4.41 25.32
CA THR A 87 26.51 4.16 26.24
C THR A 87 25.32 5.05 25.85
N ASN A 88 24.20 4.44 25.49
CA ASN A 88 22.92 5.07 25.16
C ASN A 88 21.78 4.03 25.25
N SER A 89 20.63 4.27 24.60
CA SER A 89 19.48 3.35 24.54
C SER A 89 19.79 2.00 23.87
N TYR A 90 20.81 1.91 23.02
CA TYR A 90 21.20 0.71 22.27
C TYR A 90 22.50 0.06 22.80
N TRP A 91 23.37 0.85 23.43
CA TRP A 91 24.71 0.43 23.88
C TRP A 91 24.91 0.62 25.39
N LEU A 92 25.71 -0.26 26.00
CA LEU A 92 26.25 -0.12 27.35
C LEU A 92 27.76 -0.39 27.32
N ASN A 93 28.57 0.66 27.47
CA ASN A 93 30.03 0.62 27.36
C ASN A 93 30.54 -0.11 26.10
N GLY A 94 29.84 0.04 24.97
CA GLY A 94 30.16 -0.65 23.71
C GLY A 94 29.67 -2.09 23.60
N SER A 95 29.07 -2.68 24.62
CA SER A 95 28.23 -3.87 24.49
C SER A 95 26.86 -3.50 23.92
N TRP A 96 26.35 -4.31 22.99
CA TRP A 96 25.06 -4.12 22.36
C TRP A 96 23.94 -4.67 23.25
N ARG A 97 22.99 -3.83 23.68
CA ARG A 97 22.00 -4.19 24.70
C ARG A 97 21.00 -5.29 24.29
N ALA A 98 20.86 -5.58 23.00
CA ALA A 98 19.83 -6.48 22.48
C ALA A 98 20.33 -7.85 21.99
N SER A 99 21.65 -8.11 21.97
CA SER A 99 22.24 -9.41 21.59
C SER A 99 23.73 -9.48 21.94
N ALA A 100 24.34 -10.65 21.87
CA ALA A 100 25.80 -10.79 22.04
C ALA A 100 26.56 -10.05 20.93
N GLY A 101 27.07 -8.85 21.23
CA GLY A 101 27.92 -8.11 20.32
C GLY A 101 28.62 -6.94 20.99
N VAL A 102 29.81 -6.61 20.50
CA VAL A 102 30.62 -5.48 21.00
C VAL A 102 31.08 -4.59 19.85
N SER A 103 31.19 -3.29 20.11
CA SER A 103 31.69 -2.31 19.17
C SER A 103 33.20 -2.13 19.33
N VAL A 104 33.99 -2.29 18.27
CA VAL A 104 35.42 -1.93 18.21
C VAL A 104 35.65 -0.88 17.12
N ALA A 105 36.86 -0.34 16.94
CA ALA A 105 37.14 0.58 15.83
C ALA A 105 37.04 -0.11 14.45
N ALA A 106 36.56 0.57 13.39
CA ALA A 106 36.50 0.03 12.03
C ALA A 106 37.85 0.12 11.30
N THR A 107 38.92 -0.40 11.90
CA THR A 107 40.22 -0.50 11.22
C THR A 107 40.24 -1.71 10.28
N ASN A 108 41.00 -1.63 9.19
CA ASN A 108 41.22 -2.75 8.27
C ASN A 108 41.74 -4.00 9.01
N GLN A 109 42.53 -3.80 10.07
CA GLN A 109 43.07 -4.87 10.91
C GLN A 109 41.98 -5.56 11.76
N ASN A 110 41.07 -4.79 12.38
CA ASN A 110 39.91 -5.35 13.10
C ASN A 110 38.98 -6.12 12.16
N MET A 111 38.71 -5.58 10.95
CA MET A 111 37.91 -6.26 9.94
C MET A 111 38.59 -7.51 9.36
N ALA A 112 39.92 -7.53 9.30
CA ALA A 112 40.68 -8.70 8.86
C ALA A 112 40.71 -9.83 9.90
N ALA A 113 40.63 -9.51 11.20
CA ALA A 113 40.74 -10.45 12.30
C ALA A 113 39.39 -11.03 12.76
N PHE A 114 38.40 -10.18 13.04
CA PHE A 114 37.11 -10.60 13.61
C PHE A 114 36.11 -11.10 12.55
N LYS A 115 36.55 -11.93 11.62
CA LYS A 115 35.71 -12.48 10.55
C LYS A 115 34.63 -13.42 11.11
N VAL A 116 33.52 -13.57 10.37
CA VAL A 116 32.48 -14.54 10.72
C VAL A 116 33.07 -15.96 10.72
N GLY A 117 32.77 -16.74 11.76
CA GLY A 117 33.39 -18.04 12.02
C GLY A 117 34.65 -17.98 12.88
N THR A 118 35.30 -16.82 13.04
CA THR A 118 36.44 -16.68 13.97
C THR A 118 35.98 -16.88 15.41
N ALA A 119 36.69 -17.71 16.18
CA ALA A 119 36.51 -17.78 17.63
C ALA A 119 37.12 -16.54 18.29
N VAL A 120 36.40 -15.95 19.24
CA VAL A 120 36.79 -14.77 20.00
C VAL A 120 36.59 -14.99 21.49
N GLN A 121 37.39 -14.33 22.33
CA GLN A 121 37.27 -14.40 23.78
C GLN A 121 36.90 -13.03 24.36
N THR A 122 35.89 -13.02 25.23
CA THR A 122 35.44 -11.86 26.02
C THR A 122 36.13 -11.83 27.39
N SER A 123 36.07 -10.69 28.11
CA SER A 123 36.77 -10.49 29.40
C SER A 123 36.20 -11.31 30.57
N ASP A 124 35.00 -11.86 30.42
CA ASP A 124 34.42 -12.90 31.29
C ASP A 124 35.06 -14.29 31.05
N GLY A 125 36.07 -14.38 30.17
CA GLY A 125 36.79 -15.60 29.82
C GLY A 125 36.09 -16.48 28.77
N GLN A 126 34.85 -16.18 28.39
CA GLN A 126 34.08 -17.03 27.48
C GLN A 126 34.63 -16.98 26.05
N ILE A 127 34.78 -18.16 25.42
CA ILE A 127 35.06 -18.28 23.99
C ILE A 127 33.72 -18.37 23.25
N ARG A 128 33.54 -17.49 22.26
CA ARG A 128 32.33 -17.32 21.46
C ARG A 128 32.71 -17.23 19.98
N THR A 129 31.85 -17.66 19.07
CA THR A 129 32.11 -17.58 17.62
C THR A 129 31.50 -16.29 17.06
N VAL A 130 32.25 -15.53 16.27
CA VAL A 130 31.71 -14.35 15.55
C VAL A 130 30.63 -14.80 14.55
N THR A 131 29.44 -14.22 14.65
CA THR A 131 28.28 -14.54 13.82
C THR A 131 28.00 -13.49 12.74
N ALA A 132 28.35 -12.22 12.98
CA ALA A 132 28.23 -11.15 11.99
C ALA A 132 29.18 -9.97 12.29
N LEU A 133 29.59 -9.28 11.21
CA LEU A 133 30.24 -7.97 11.28
C LEU A 133 29.29 -6.90 10.74
N LYS A 134 29.25 -5.73 11.38
CA LYS A 134 28.59 -4.52 10.84
C LYS A 134 29.46 -3.27 11.04
N PRO A 135 30.16 -2.76 10.01
CA PRO A 135 30.79 -1.44 10.06
C PRO A 135 29.73 -0.34 9.97
N ALA A 136 29.85 0.70 10.80
CA ALA A 136 29.03 1.91 10.79
C ALA A 136 29.79 3.07 11.44
N SER A 137 29.84 4.24 10.78
CA SER A 137 30.36 5.50 11.35
C SER A 137 31.72 5.41 12.06
N GLY A 138 32.69 4.68 11.46
CA GLY A 138 34.03 4.50 12.03
C GLY A 138 34.15 3.40 13.10
N ALA A 139 33.05 2.74 13.48
CA ALA A 139 33.03 1.61 14.39
C ALA A 139 32.65 0.30 13.67
N LEU A 140 33.17 -0.83 14.15
CA LEU A 140 32.85 -2.18 13.70
C LEU A 140 32.13 -2.91 14.83
N THR A 141 30.86 -3.27 14.62
CA THR A 141 30.16 -4.15 15.54
C THR A 141 30.50 -5.60 15.22
N VAL A 142 31.06 -6.30 16.20
CA VAL A 142 31.35 -7.73 16.16
C VAL A 142 30.25 -8.44 16.95
N PHE A 143 29.31 -9.07 16.25
CA PHE A 143 28.30 -9.94 16.84
C PHE A 143 28.85 -11.36 16.99
N MET A 144 28.46 -12.05 18.04
CA MET A 144 28.91 -13.41 18.36
C MET A 144 27.75 -14.29 18.83
N ASN A 145 28.01 -15.55 19.15
CA ASN A 145 27.00 -16.45 19.72
C ASN A 145 26.86 -16.27 21.26
N GLY A 146 25.86 -16.94 21.83
CA GLY A 146 25.53 -16.88 23.25
C GLY A 146 24.57 -15.74 23.63
N PRO A 147 24.28 -15.57 24.94
CA PRO A 147 23.36 -14.55 25.45
C PRO A 147 23.96 -13.13 25.38
N VAL A 148 23.10 -12.12 25.53
CA VAL A 148 23.48 -10.69 25.65
C VAL A 148 24.67 -10.54 26.61
N LEU A 149 25.66 -9.73 26.22
CA LEU A 149 26.85 -9.47 27.03
C LEU A 149 26.57 -8.34 28.01
N ASP A 150 26.83 -8.54 29.30
CA ASP A 150 26.78 -7.44 30.27
C ASP A 150 27.85 -6.39 29.91
N GLY A 151 27.41 -5.18 29.58
CA GLY A 151 28.30 -4.08 29.23
C GLY A 151 29.13 -3.55 30.39
N ASN A 152 28.80 -3.86 31.64
CA ASN A 152 29.64 -3.53 32.79
C ASN A 152 30.80 -4.50 32.97
N LEU A 153 30.62 -5.78 32.61
CA LEU A 153 31.63 -6.84 32.72
C LEU A 153 32.47 -7.02 31.45
N VAL A 154 31.85 -6.86 30.27
CA VAL A 154 32.43 -7.16 28.96
C VAL A 154 32.67 -5.91 28.10
N GLY A 155 32.06 -4.77 28.42
CA GLY A 155 32.27 -3.51 27.71
C GLY A 155 33.61 -2.82 28.02
N TYR A 156 33.82 -1.63 27.45
CA TYR A 156 34.94 -0.75 27.74
C TYR A 156 35.18 -0.62 29.26
N PRO A 157 36.43 -0.72 29.75
CA PRO A 157 37.70 -0.65 29.01
C PRO A 157 38.22 -1.99 28.47
N ASN A 158 37.41 -3.05 28.45
CA ASN A 158 37.85 -4.38 28.01
C ASN A 158 38.14 -4.47 26.51
N ARG A 159 38.82 -5.56 26.12
CA ARG A 159 39.24 -5.85 24.74
C ARG A 159 38.69 -7.20 24.28
N LEU A 160 38.14 -7.26 23.07
CA LEU A 160 37.80 -8.53 22.41
C LEU A 160 39.09 -9.15 21.86
N ARG A 161 39.31 -10.45 22.10
CA ARG A 161 40.48 -11.20 21.61
C ARG A 161 40.07 -12.24 20.56
N VAL A 162 40.95 -12.61 19.64
CA VAL A 162 40.80 -13.80 18.78
C VAL A 162 41.35 -15.04 19.50
N SER A 163 40.67 -16.17 19.36
CA SER A 163 41.00 -17.48 19.95
C SER A 163 41.23 -18.54 18.86
N THR A 164 42.00 -19.58 19.18
CA THR A 164 42.60 -20.52 18.22
C THR A 164 42.22 -22.00 18.42
N VAL A 165 41.24 -22.29 19.29
CA VAL A 165 40.84 -23.67 19.63
C VAL A 165 39.78 -24.21 18.65
N ALA A 166 39.98 -25.44 18.16
CA ALA A 166 39.06 -26.17 17.27
C ALA A 166 38.47 -27.43 17.93
N THR A 167 37.34 -27.94 17.42
CA THR A 167 36.58 -29.10 17.96
C THR A 167 36.06 -30.03 16.86
N THR A 168 35.85 -31.32 17.16
CA THR A 168 35.75 -32.42 16.15
C THR A 168 34.83 -33.59 16.56
N LEU A 169 34.53 -34.50 15.61
CA LEU A 169 33.92 -35.86 15.72
C LEU A 169 32.38 -35.96 15.97
N PRO A 170 31.71 -37.12 15.67
CA PRO A 170 31.88 -38.13 14.60
C PRO A 170 30.54 -38.56 13.90
N VAL A 171 30.54 -39.63 13.06
CA VAL A 171 29.41 -40.08 12.19
C VAL A 171 29.31 -41.64 12.09
N PRO A 172 28.10 -42.25 12.00
CA PRO A 172 27.85 -43.63 11.53
C PRO A 172 27.07 -43.72 10.17
N ALA A 173 26.93 -44.93 9.59
CA ALA A 173 26.69 -45.15 8.14
C ALA A 173 25.35 -45.86 7.72
N GLU A 174 25.23 -46.16 6.41
CA GLU A 174 24.01 -46.46 5.62
C GLU A 174 24.13 -47.78 4.80
N PRO A 175 23.00 -48.43 4.41
CA PRO A 175 22.93 -49.35 3.25
C PRO A 175 21.90 -48.95 2.15
N SER A 176 22.08 -49.47 0.93
CA SER A 176 21.35 -49.15 -0.33
C SER A 176 21.36 -50.39 -1.28
N PRO A 177 20.76 -50.44 -2.50
CA PRO A 177 20.01 -49.42 -3.26
C PRO A 177 18.73 -49.91 -4.05
N ALA A 178 18.18 -49.00 -4.88
CA ALA A 178 17.32 -49.24 -6.08
C ALA A 178 15.82 -49.58 -5.87
N PRO A 179 14.92 -49.29 -6.85
CA PRO A 179 15.12 -48.64 -8.17
C PRO A 179 14.94 -47.10 -8.15
N VAL A 180 15.37 -46.45 -9.23
CA VAL A 180 15.43 -44.98 -9.34
C VAL A 180 14.28 -44.44 -10.19
N SER A 181 13.55 -43.45 -9.67
CA SER A 181 12.69 -42.55 -10.46
C SER A 181 13.40 -41.22 -10.70
N ALA A 182 13.21 -40.62 -11.87
CA ALA A 182 13.81 -39.34 -12.26
C ALA A 182 13.31 -38.17 -11.37
N PRO A 183 14.09 -37.10 -11.20
CA PRO A 183 14.13 -36.40 -9.92
C PRO A 183 12.95 -35.46 -9.64
N SER A 184 12.25 -35.71 -8.54
CA SER A 184 11.49 -34.67 -7.82
C SER A 184 12.47 -33.63 -7.27
N HIS A 185 12.55 -32.45 -7.89
CA HIS A 185 13.47 -31.40 -7.45
C HIS A 185 13.19 -30.98 -6.02
N ALA A 186 14.22 -31.01 -5.17
CA ALA A 186 14.12 -30.76 -3.74
C ALA A 186 15.27 -29.88 -3.24
N ALA A 187 14.94 -28.77 -2.59
CA ALA A 187 15.90 -27.80 -2.10
C ALA A 187 15.98 -27.80 -0.57
N LEU A 188 17.21 -27.71 -0.07
CA LEU A 188 17.49 -27.54 1.35
C LEU A 188 16.89 -26.22 1.85
N ILE A 189 16.15 -26.28 2.96
CA ILE A 189 15.61 -25.10 3.62
C ILE A 189 16.76 -24.38 4.33
N ASN A 190 16.91 -23.07 4.14
CA ASN A 190 17.98 -22.27 4.71
C ASN A 190 17.89 -22.26 6.25
N LYS A 191 19.01 -22.34 6.99
CA LYS A 191 19.02 -22.32 8.46
C LYS A 191 18.77 -20.93 9.08
N PHE A 192 17.74 -20.22 8.63
CA PHE A 192 17.42 -18.88 9.14
C PHE A 192 16.64 -18.96 10.45
N THR A 193 17.21 -18.47 11.56
CA THR A 193 16.51 -18.37 12.84
C THR A 193 16.66 -16.97 13.42
N ASN A 194 15.55 -16.22 13.52
CA ASN A 194 15.47 -14.87 14.06
C ASN A 194 13.99 -14.54 14.43
N SER A 195 13.62 -13.26 14.55
CA SER A 195 12.25 -12.81 14.86
C SER A 195 11.21 -13.18 13.80
N TYR A 196 11.62 -13.42 12.56
CA TYR A 196 10.74 -13.76 11.43
C TYR A 196 10.85 -15.22 11.01
N TRP A 197 11.96 -15.88 11.31
CA TRP A 197 12.27 -17.24 10.87
C TRP A 197 12.58 -18.20 12.03
N LEU A 198 12.22 -19.47 11.88
CA LEU A 198 12.62 -20.59 12.75
C LEU A 198 13.16 -21.71 11.86
N ASN A 199 14.47 -21.91 11.85
CA ASN A 199 15.20 -22.86 11.00
C ASN A 199 14.80 -22.76 9.50
N GLY A 200 14.49 -21.57 9.02
CA GLY A 200 14.03 -21.33 7.64
C GLY A 200 12.53 -21.51 7.40
N SER A 201 11.74 -21.95 8.40
CA SER A 201 10.29 -21.75 8.38
C SER A 201 9.95 -20.30 8.74
N TRP A 202 9.01 -19.69 8.03
CA TRP A 202 8.48 -18.35 8.31
C TRP A 202 7.51 -18.40 9.49
N ARG A 203 7.69 -17.53 10.49
CA ARG A 203 6.93 -17.60 11.75
C ARG A 203 5.48 -17.09 11.66
N ALA A 204 5.15 -16.28 10.66
CA ALA A 204 3.86 -15.57 10.59
C ALA A 204 2.86 -16.14 9.56
N SER A 205 3.25 -17.12 8.75
CA SER A 205 2.39 -17.85 7.79
C SER A 205 3.07 -19.14 7.33
N ALA A 206 2.38 -19.99 6.56
CA ALA A 206 3.01 -21.16 5.96
C ALA A 206 4.02 -20.74 4.87
N GLY A 207 5.31 -20.81 5.16
CA GLY A 207 6.35 -20.59 4.16
C GLY A 207 7.72 -21.05 4.63
N VAL A 208 8.61 -21.35 3.68
CA VAL A 208 10.00 -21.74 3.96
C VAL A 208 10.98 -20.99 3.05
N SER A 209 12.20 -20.80 3.52
CA SER A 209 13.28 -20.17 2.75
C SER A 209 14.17 -21.23 2.11
N VAL A 210 14.45 -21.16 0.81
CA VAL A 210 15.46 -21.98 0.10
C VAL A 210 16.48 -21.07 -0.61
N ALA A 211 17.56 -21.60 -1.18
CA ALA A 211 18.53 -20.78 -1.92
C ALA A 211 17.93 -20.20 -3.22
N ALA A 212 18.30 -18.98 -3.63
CA ALA A 212 17.77 -18.31 -4.83
C ALA A 212 18.45 -18.74 -6.15
N THR A 213 18.80 -20.01 -6.30
CA THR A 213 19.40 -20.56 -7.53
C THR A 213 18.43 -20.45 -8.71
N ALA A 214 18.94 -20.46 -9.94
CA ALA A 214 18.10 -20.46 -11.15
C ALA A 214 17.14 -21.67 -11.16
N GLN A 215 17.65 -22.85 -10.78
CA GLN A 215 16.86 -24.08 -10.66
C GLN A 215 15.72 -23.95 -9.63
N ASN A 216 16.00 -23.39 -8.44
CA ASN A 216 14.95 -23.18 -7.42
C ASN A 216 13.89 -22.17 -7.87
N LYS A 217 14.27 -21.11 -8.61
CA LYS A 217 13.34 -20.13 -9.16
C LYS A 217 12.44 -20.71 -10.26
N ALA A 218 12.98 -21.61 -11.09
CA ALA A 218 12.20 -22.30 -12.13
C ALA A 218 11.34 -23.45 -11.58
N ALA A 219 11.74 -24.05 -10.46
CA ALA A 219 11.03 -25.18 -9.85
C ALA A 219 9.92 -24.75 -8.87
N PHE A 220 10.22 -23.85 -7.93
CA PHE A 220 9.24 -23.38 -6.94
C PHE A 220 8.50 -22.16 -7.49
N MET A 221 7.43 -22.42 -8.23
CA MET A 221 6.52 -21.42 -8.80
C MET A 221 5.13 -21.54 -8.17
N VAL A 222 4.33 -20.46 -8.26
CA VAL A 222 2.95 -20.43 -7.73
C VAL A 222 2.09 -21.49 -8.42
N GLY A 223 1.23 -22.17 -7.65
CA GLY A 223 0.40 -23.28 -8.10
C GLY A 223 1.08 -24.66 -8.10
N ALA A 224 2.41 -24.74 -7.97
CA ALA A 224 3.10 -26.03 -7.87
C ALA A 224 2.86 -26.68 -6.49
N SER A 225 2.71 -28.01 -6.47
CA SER A 225 2.57 -28.79 -5.24
C SER A 225 3.94 -29.15 -4.65
N VAL A 226 4.12 -28.89 -3.35
CA VAL A 226 5.32 -29.22 -2.58
C VAL A 226 5.00 -30.11 -1.38
N ARG A 227 5.93 -31.01 -1.04
CA ARG A 227 5.87 -31.84 0.17
C ARG A 227 6.80 -31.26 1.24
N THR A 228 6.26 -31.09 2.44
CA THR A 228 6.99 -30.70 3.66
C THR A 228 7.49 -31.92 4.44
N ALA A 229 8.37 -31.71 5.43
CA ALA A 229 9.06 -32.80 6.14
C ALA A 229 8.14 -33.71 6.97
N ASP A 230 6.95 -33.23 7.34
CA ASP A 230 5.86 -34.00 7.95
C ASP A 230 5.07 -34.86 6.95
N GLY A 231 5.52 -34.92 5.69
CA GLY A 231 4.88 -35.67 4.61
C GLY A 231 3.67 -34.98 3.99
N GLN A 232 3.21 -33.85 4.53
CA GLN A 232 2.07 -33.10 4.00
C GLN A 232 2.36 -32.52 2.61
N VAL A 233 1.35 -32.49 1.75
CA VAL A 233 1.43 -31.85 0.42
C VAL A 233 0.64 -30.54 0.47
N ARG A 234 1.24 -29.47 -0.05
CA ARG A 234 0.75 -28.09 0.03
C ARG A 234 0.98 -27.36 -1.29
N THR A 235 0.10 -26.43 -1.64
CA THR A 235 0.19 -25.64 -2.88
C THR A 235 1.00 -24.37 -2.64
N ILE A 236 1.97 -24.05 -3.49
CA ILE A 236 2.69 -22.76 -3.42
C ILE A 236 1.73 -21.61 -3.76
N THR A 237 1.59 -20.65 -2.83
CA THR A 237 0.68 -19.50 -2.94
C THR A 237 1.38 -18.21 -3.35
N SER A 238 2.64 -18.01 -2.95
CA SER A 238 3.48 -16.91 -3.44
C SER A 238 4.97 -17.20 -3.25
N VAL A 239 5.82 -16.57 -4.07
CA VAL A 239 7.27 -16.78 -4.03
C VAL A 239 7.98 -15.44 -4.06
N LYS A 240 8.84 -15.15 -3.07
CA LYS A 240 9.50 -13.85 -2.89
C LYS A 240 11.02 -13.98 -2.76
N PRO A 241 11.83 -13.49 -3.73
CA PRO A 241 13.29 -13.48 -3.62
C PRO A 241 13.78 -12.36 -2.69
N ALA A 242 14.75 -12.65 -1.83
CA ALA A 242 15.40 -11.68 -0.95
C ALA A 242 16.83 -12.11 -0.60
N SER A 243 17.82 -11.22 -0.81
CA SER A 243 19.21 -11.38 -0.32
C SER A 243 19.86 -12.75 -0.59
N GLY A 244 19.68 -13.31 -1.79
CA GLY A 244 20.24 -14.62 -2.17
C GLY A 244 19.40 -15.84 -1.76
N ALA A 245 18.27 -15.62 -1.07
CA ALA A 245 17.28 -16.63 -0.74
C ALA A 245 15.96 -16.44 -1.51
N LEU A 246 15.17 -17.51 -1.60
CA LEU A 246 13.85 -17.58 -2.21
C LEU A 246 12.88 -18.03 -1.12
N THR A 247 11.95 -17.15 -0.73
CA THR A 247 10.87 -17.52 0.19
C THR A 247 9.74 -18.14 -0.60
N VAL A 248 9.38 -19.38 -0.26
CA VAL A 248 8.27 -20.12 -0.85
C VAL A 248 7.15 -20.18 0.17
N PHE A 249 6.09 -19.40 -0.04
CA PHE A 249 4.86 -19.45 0.76
C PHE A 249 3.90 -20.48 0.16
N MET A 250 3.10 -21.11 1.00
CA MET A 250 2.16 -22.15 0.63
C MET A 250 0.84 -22.01 1.39
N ASP A 251 -0.11 -22.90 1.12
CA ASP A 251 -1.40 -22.97 1.81
C ASP A 251 -1.32 -23.60 3.21
N GLY A 252 -2.43 -23.50 3.96
CA GLY A 252 -2.57 -24.07 5.31
C GLY A 252 -1.90 -23.26 6.44
N PRO A 253 -1.85 -23.83 7.66
CA PRO A 253 -1.34 -23.15 8.85
C PRO A 253 0.19 -23.04 8.88
N THR A 254 0.69 -22.09 9.70
CA THR A 254 2.12 -21.88 9.99
C THR A 254 2.89 -23.17 10.22
N LEU A 255 4.06 -23.28 9.59
CA LEU A 255 4.92 -24.46 9.67
C LEU A 255 5.81 -24.39 10.91
N ASP A 256 5.78 -25.42 11.78
CA ASP A 256 6.73 -25.52 12.88
C ASP A 256 8.15 -25.70 12.33
N GLY A 257 8.99 -24.68 12.49
CA GLY A 257 10.37 -24.71 12.04
C GLY A 257 11.26 -25.74 12.74
N ASN A 258 10.86 -26.28 13.90
CA ASN A 258 11.60 -27.38 14.53
C ASN A 258 11.30 -28.74 13.89
N ARG A 259 10.16 -28.87 13.19
CA ARG A 259 9.75 -30.07 12.45
C ARG A 259 10.01 -29.98 10.95
N ILE A 260 9.74 -28.82 10.35
CA ILE A 260 9.71 -28.60 8.90
C ILE A 260 10.93 -27.84 8.38
N GLY A 261 11.62 -27.08 9.24
CA GLY A 261 12.79 -26.29 8.84
C GLY A 261 14.06 -27.11 8.60
N TYR A 262 15.18 -26.43 8.34
CA TYR A 262 16.53 -26.99 8.28
C TYR A 262 16.77 -28.00 9.43
N PRO A 263 17.33 -29.20 9.16
CA PRO A 263 18.03 -29.60 7.93
C PRO A 263 17.13 -30.19 6.83
N ASN A 264 15.81 -30.08 6.93
CA ASN A 264 14.90 -30.67 5.94
C ASN A 264 14.94 -29.95 4.59
N LYS A 265 14.39 -30.62 3.56
CA LYS A 265 14.22 -30.10 2.21
C LYS A 265 12.74 -29.83 1.92
N LEU A 266 12.46 -28.79 1.15
CA LEU A 266 11.18 -28.65 0.44
C LEU A 266 11.28 -29.39 -0.89
N SER A 267 10.40 -30.35 -1.14
CA SER A 267 10.44 -31.20 -2.33
C SER A 267 9.23 -30.94 -3.22
N LEU A 268 9.41 -30.79 -4.54
CA LEU A 268 8.26 -30.78 -5.45
C LEU A 268 7.58 -32.15 -5.47
N VAL A 269 6.26 -32.16 -5.54
CA VAL A 269 5.47 -33.36 -5.83
C VAL A 269 5.24 -33.40 -7.34
N ALA A 270 5.76 -34.43 -7.99
CA ALA A 270 5.42 -34.70 -9.38
C ALA A 270 3.90 -34.94 -9.50
N ALA A 271 3.27 -34.35 -10.52
CA ALA A 271 1.89 -34.69 -10.85
C ALA A 271 1.77 -36.21 -11.09
N PRO A 272 0.70 -36.87 -10.64
CA PRO A 272 0.57 -38.31 -10.75
C PRO A 272 0.58 -38.72 -12.23
N VAL A 273 1.43 -39.69 -12.58
CA VAL A 273 1.44 -40.29 -13.92
C VAL A 273 0.13 -41.05 -14.10
N ILE A 274 -0.76 -40.51 -14.93
CA ILE A 274 -2.03 -41.15 -15.28
C ILE A 274 -1.70 -42.32 -16.20
N LEU A 275 -1.81 -43.54 -15.66
CA LEU A 275 -1.91 -44.75 -16.48
C LEU A 275 -3.22 -44.69 -17.30
N PRO A 276 -3.22 -45.17 -18.56
CA PRO A 276 -4.33 -44.94 -19.47
C PRO A 276 -5.61 -45.62 -18.98
N ALA A 277 -6.60 -44.81 -18.61
CA ALA A 277 -7.97 -45.27 -18.43
C ALA A 277 -8.57 -45.66 -19.79
N THR A 278 -9.50 -46.62 -19.78
CA THR A 278 -10.27 -47.00 -20.98
C THR A 278 -11.09 -45.81 -21.51
N PRO A 279 -11.28 -45.71 -22.85
CA PRO A 279 -11.77 -44.49 -23.48
C PRO A 279 -13.21 -44.16 -23.06
N SER A 280 -13.36 -43.09 -22.31
CA SER A 280 -14.64 -42.38 -22.10
C SER A 280 -14.77 -41.23 -23.11
N ALA A 281 -16.00 -40.79 -23.36
CA ALA A 281 -16.33 -39.82 -24.40
C ALA A 281 -15.54 -38.49 -24.29
N PRO A 282 -15.29 -37.79 -25.41
CA PRO A 282 -14.47 -36.58 -25.43
C PRO A 282 -15.07 -35.48 -24.55
N ILE A 283 -14.34 -35.10 -23.52
CA ILE A 283 -14.60 -33.92 -22.69
C ILE A 283 -14.00 -32.71 -23.42
N ALA A 284 -14.75 -31.61 -23.53
CA ALA A 284 -14.28 -30.39 -24.16
C ALA A 284 -13.16 -29.72 -23.33
N ASP A 285 -12.26 -28.99 -24.01
CA ASP A 285 -11.16 -28.25 -23.36
C ASP A 285 -11.69 -27.31 -22.28
N VAL A 286 -11.30 -27.57 -21.03
CA VAL A 286 -11.51 -26.64 -19.92
C VAL A 286 -10.34 -25.68 -19.88
N THR A 287 -10.54 -24.51 -20.50
CA THR A 287 -9.59 -23.40 -20.40
C THR A 287 -9.44 -23.01 -18.93
N MET A 288 -8.22 -23.08 -18.40
CA MET A 288 -7.93 -22.54 -17.07
C MET A 288 -8.33 -21.05 -17.04
N PRO A 289 -9.06 -20.59 -16.01
CA PRO A 289 -9.50 -19.20 -15.96
C PRO A 289 -8.28 -18.29 -15.88
N THR A 290 -8.13 -17.40 -16.86
CA THR A 290 -7.22 -16.28 -16.78
C THR A 290 -7.61 -15.40 -15.61
N THR A 291 -6.73 -15.23 -14.63
CA THR A 291 -6.92 -14.25 -13.56
C THR A 291 -7.03 -12.86 -14.20
N GLU A 292 -8.24 -12.30 -14.24
CA GLU A 292 -8.48 -10.96 -14.79
C GLU A 292 -7.53 -9.95 -14.13
N PRO A 293 -6.80 -9.13 -14.91
CA PRO A 293 -5.83 -8.19 -14.34
C PRO A 293 -6.55 -7.17 -13.45
N VAL A 294 -5.89 -6.76 -12.36
CA VAL A 294 -6.46 -5.79 -11.41
C VAL A 294 -6.79 -4.50 -12.14
N GLN A 295 -8.04 -4.06 -11.99
CA GLN A 295 -8.58 -2.87 -12.63
C GLN A 295 -8.09 -1.61 -11.89
N LEU A 296 -6.98 -1.04 -12.37
CA LEU A 296 -6.33 0.13 -11.76
C LEU A 296 -6.85 1.47 -12.30
N VAL A 297 -7.60 1.48 -13.40
CA VAL A 297 -8.17 2.70 -13.98
C VAL A 297 -9.67 2.54 -14.14
N GLY A 298 -10.42 3.52 -13.66
CA GLY A 298 -11.87 3.56 -13.71
C GLY A 298 -12.41 4.97 -13.91
N VAL A 299 -13.73 5.12 -13.74
CA VAL A 299 -14.45 6.39 -13.94
C VAL A 299 -15.49 6.62 -12.84
N ALA A 300 -15.62 7.86 -12.37
CA ALA A 300 -16.77 8.28 -11.58
C ALA A 300 -17.97 8.50 -12.50
N LEU A 301 -19.00 7.65 -12.41
CA LEU A 301 -20.26 7.82 -13.15
C LEU A 301 -21.24 8.59 -12.28
N SER A 302 -21.19 9.91 -12.38
CA SER A 302 -22.02 10.80 -11.56
C SER A 302 -23.40 11.05 -12.18
N GLY A 303 -24.18 11.92 -11.54
CA GLY A 303 -25.56 12.25 -11.89
C GLY A 303 -26.53 11.98 -10.75
N ALA A 304 -26.33 10.89 -10.00
CA ALA A 304 -27.22 10.51 -8.88
C ALA A 304 -27.02 11.40 -7.63
N ALA A 305 -25.84 12.01 -7.49
CA ALA A 305 -25.54 13.05 -6.51
C ALA A 305 -25.98 14.48 -6.91
N PHE A 306 -26.45 14.72 -8.15
CA PHE A 306 -26.70 16.08 -8.66
C PHE A 306 -27.87 16.80 -7.96
N GLY A 307 -27.92 18.13 -8.09
CA GLY A 307 -28.96 18.96 -7.48
C GLY A 307 -29.07 18.87 -5.94
N PRO A 308 -27.98 18.92 -5.16
CA PRO A 308 -28.03 18.85 -3.69
C PRO A 308 -28.70 20.06 -3.02
N SER A 309 -29.07 21.08 -3.80
CA SER A 309 -29.94 22.19 -3.36
C SER A 309 -31.42 21.82 -3.25
N VAL A 310 -31.85 20.69 -3.83
CA VAL A 310 -33.24 20.21 -3.82
C VAL A 310 -33.26 18.76 -3.33
N LEU A 311 -33.59 18.59 -2.05
CA LEU A 311 -33.53 17.31 -1.33
C LEU A 311 -34.94 16.89 -0.86
N PRO A 312 -35.35 15.61 -1.01
CA PRO A 312 -34.65 14.57 -1.79
C PRO A 312 -34.64 14.88 -3.29
N GLY A 313 -35.56 15.72 -3.78
CA GLY A 313 -35.70 16.04 -5.20
C GLY A 313 -36.28 14.90 -6.03
N LYS A 314 -36.29 15.05 -7.36
CA LYS A 314 -36.93 14.11 -8.29
C LYS A 314 -35.95 13.55 -9.32
N HIS A 315 -35.92 12.22 -9.45
CA HIS A 315 -35.19 11.51 -10.51
C HIS A 315 -35.72 11.91 -11.90
N GLY A 316 -34.81 12.13 -12.86
CA GLY A 316 -35.17 12.67 -14.17
C GLY A 316 -35.58 14.14 -14.14
N THR A 317 -35.28 14.88 -13.07
CA THR A 317 -35.46 16.35 -13.01
C THR A 317 -34.34 17.06 -12.26
N ASN A 318 -34.03 16.65 -11.03
CA ASN A 318 -32.95 17.24 -10.21
C ASN A 318 -31.66 16.42 -10.23
N TYR A 319 -31.79 15.12 -10.50
CA TYR A 319 -30.70 14.14 -10.57
C TYR A 319 -31.10 12.99 -11.51
N ILE A 320 -30.12 12.16 -11.89
CA ILE A 320 -30.29 11.09 -12.87
C ILE A 320 -29.31 9.94 -12.57
N TYR A 321 -29.75 8.68 -12.64
CA TYR A 321 -28.81 7.55 -12.58
C TYR A 321 -28.23 7.24 -13.97
N PRO A 322 -26.94 6.85 -14.10
CA PRO A 322 -26.36 6.48 -15.39
C PRO A 322 -27.10 5.30 -16.03
N ALA A 323 -27.48 5.43 -17.30
CA ALA A 323 -28.09 4.35 -18.07
C ALA A 323 -27.09 3.23 -18.39
N GLU A 324 -27.58 2.02 -18.70
CA GLU A 324 -26.77 0.84 -19.05
C GLU A 324 -25.70 1.14 -20.13
N SER A 325 -26.03 2.02 -21.08
CA SER A 325 -25.13 2.45 -22.16
C SER A 325 -23.81 3.04 -21.67
N TYR A 326 -23.78 3.68 -20.48
CA TYR A 326 -22.54 4.19 -19.90
C TYR A 326 -21.67 3.05 -19.36
N TYR A 327 -22.24 2.12 -18.58
CA TYR A 327 -21.54 0.94 -18.09
C TYR A 327 -20.95 0.11 -19.25
N LYS A 328 -21.74 -0.10 -20.31
CA LYS A 328 -21.28 -0.72 -21.56
C LYS A 328 -20.13 0.06 -22.21
N LYS A 329 -20.32 1.37 -22.47
CA LYS A 329 -19.32 2.25 -23.11
C LYS A 329 -17.97 2.21 -22.39
N TYR A 330 -17.96 2.18 -21.06
CA TYR A 330 -16.72 2.18 -20.29
C TYR A 330 -16.08 0.80 -20.17
N ALA A 331 -16.89 -0.27 -20.01
CA ALA A 331 -16.39 -1.65 -20.05
C ALA A 331 -15.73 -2.00 -21.40
N GLU A 332 -16.34 -1.60 -22.52
CA GLU A 332 -15.77 -1.80 -23.88
C GLU A 332 -14.49 -1.00 -24.12
N GLN A 333 -14.20 0.00 -23.29
CA GLN A 333 -12.94 0.76 -23.28
C GLN A 333 -11.93 0.26 -22.23
N GLY A 334 -12.19 -0.89 -21.59
CA GLY A 334 -11.35 -1.47 -20.54
C GLY A 334 -11.47 -0.83 -19.16
N LEU A 335 -12.35 0.16 -18.99
CA LEU A 335 -12.55 0.89 -17.74
C LEU A 335 -13.61 0.18 -16.88
N LYS A 336 -13.30 -1.03 -16.39
CA LYS A 336 -14.24 -1.90 -15.64
C LYS A 336 -14.36 -1.55 -14.14
N LEU A 337 -13.84 -0.41 -13.69
CA LEU A 337 -14.03 0.11 -12.32
C LEU A 337 -14.85 1.40 -12.37
N VAL A 338 -15.92 1.46 -11.56
CA VAL A 338 -16.81 2.63 -11.44
C VAL A 338 -16.91 3.09 -10.00
N ARG A 339 -16.85 4.41 -9.79
CA ARG A 339 -17.30 5.07 -8.55
C ARG A 339 -18.69 5.68 -8.82
N LEU A 340 -19.66 5.44 -7.95
CA LEU A 340 -21.06 5.85 -8.13
C LEU A 340 -21.50 6.76 -6.97
N PRO A 341 -21.41 8.10 -7.14
CA PRO A 341 -21.89 9.08 -6.17
C PRO A 341 -23.41 9.08 -5.99
N PHE A 342 -23.89 8.96 -4.75
CA PHE A 342 -25.30 9.10 -4.36
C PHE A 342 -25.44 9.95 -3.09
N LEU A 343 -26.63 10.51 -2.80
CA LEU A 343 -26.87 11.29 -1.56
C LEU A 343 -27.56 10.46 -0.47
N TRP A 344 -27.12 10.63 0.78
CA TRP A 344 -27.74 10.06 1.97
C TRP A 344 -29.21 10.49 2.10
N GLU A 345 -29.51 11.78 1.92
CA GLU A 345 -30.86 12.35 1.99
C GLU A 345 -31.83 11.79 0.95
N ARG A 346 -31.30 11.06 -0.05
CA ARG A 346 -32.10 10.33 -1.05
C ARG A 346 -32.29 8.87 -0.62
N ILE A 347 -31.22 8.14 -0.33
CA ILE A 347 -31.33 6.71 0.04
C ILE A 347 -31.98 6.50 1.42
N GLN A 348 -31.92 7.49 2.32
CA GLN A 348 -32.62 7.48 3.60
C GLN A 348 -33.14 8.90 3.93
N PRO A 349 -34.35 9.29 3.47
CA PRO A 349 -34.88 10.65 3.64
C PRO A 349 -35.21 11.07 5.07
N GLN A 350 -35.26 10.12 6.01
CA GLN A 350 -35.42 10.36 7.45
C GLN A 350 -34.43 9.46 8.22
N LEU A 351 -33.73 9.99 9.24
CA LEU A 351 -32.75 9.21 9.98
C LEU A 351 -33.36 7.95 10.63
N ASP A 352 -32.55 6.90 10.65
CA ASP A 352 -32.79 5.61 11.31
C ASP A 352 -34.02 4.79 10.84
N THR A 353 -34.82 5.29 9.90
CA THR A 353 -35.87 4.53 9.20
C THR A 353 -35.31 3.50 8.22
N GLU A 354 -36.17 2.71 7.58
CA GLU A 354 -35.82 1.98 6.35
C GLU A 354 -35.30 2.94 5.25
N LEU A 355 -34.60 2.37 4.28
CA LEU A 355 -34.14 3.08 3.08
C LEU A 355 -35.30 3.36 2.12
N ASP A 356 -35.21 4.44 1.34
CA ASP A 356 -36.18 4.72 0.29
C ASP A 356 -36.16 3.62 -0.77
N THR A 357 -37.33 3.04 -1.03
CA THR A 357 -37.46 1.88 -1.93
C THR A 357 -37.18 2.26 -3.40
N ALA A 358 -37.51 3.48 -3.82
CA ALA A 358 -37.25 3.92 -5.19
C ALA A 358 -35.75 4.20 -5.42
N GLN A 359 -35.05 4.81 -4.46
CA GLN A 359 -33.60 5.01 -4.54
C GLN A 359 -32.84 3.70 -4.45
N LEU A 360 -33.25 2.79 -3.58
CA LEU A 360 -32.64 1.47 -3.49
C LEU A 360 -32.81 0.68 -4.80
N ALA A 361 -33.98 0.78 -5.46
CA ALA A 361 -34.20 0.19 -6.77
C ALA A 361 -33.31 0.82 -7.86
N LEU A 362 -33.16 2.14 -7.91
CA LEU A 362 -32.27 2.83 -8.86
C LEU A 362 -30.79 2.46 -8.63
N LEU A 363 -30.34 2.46 -7.38
CA LEU A 363 -28.99 2.06 -7.01
C LEU A 363 -28.71 0.59 -7.35
N THR A 364 -29.68 -0.31 -7.09
CA THR A 364 -29.56 -1.73 -7.46
C THR A 364 -29.52 -1.91 -8.97
N GLN A 365 -30.37 -1.22 -9.74
CA GLN A 365 -30.33 -1.24 -11.21
C GLN A 365 -28.98 -0.77 -11.77
N SER A 366 -28.35 0.25 -11.17
CA SER A 366 -26.98 0.65 -11.51
C SER A 366 -25.95 -0.44 -11.24
N LEU A 367 -26.15 -1.27 -10.21
CA LEU A 367 -25.31 -2.44 -9.94
C LEU A 367 -25.61 -3.60 -10.93
N ASP A 368 -26.88 -3.84 -11.30
CA ASP A 368 -27.27 -4.83 -12.32
C ASP A 368 -26.62 -4.50 -13.68
N PHE A 369 -26.71 -3.23 -14.11
CA PHE A 369 -26.05 -2.75 -15.33
C PHE A 369 -24.53 -2.94 -15.27
N ALA A 370 -23.91 -2.67 -14.12
CA ALA A 370 -22.49 -2.93 -13.94
C ALA A 370 -22.16 -4.44 -14.03
N HIS A 371 -22.95 -5.31 -13.39
CA HIS A 371 -22.74 -6.76 -13.43
C HIS A 371 -22.78 -7.31 -14.86
N LYS A 372 -23.80 -6.90 -15.63
CA LYS A 372 -24.02 -7.29 -17.03
C LYS A 372 -22.83 -7.00 -17.94
N HIS A 373 -22.06 -5.95 -17.64
CA HIS A 373 -20.89 -5.52 -18.41
C HIS A 373 -19.55 -5.82 -17.71
N GLY A 374 -19.54 -6.66 -16.67
CA GLY A 374 -18.32 -7.07 -15.96
C GLY A 374 -17.65 -5.94 -15.16
N VAL A 375 -18.40 -4.88 -14.82
CA VAL A 375 -17.93 -3.70 -14.11
C VAL A 375 -18.07 -3.89 -12.59
N LYS A 376 -17.06 -3.43 -11.84
CA LYS A 376 -17.08 -3.34 -10.38
C LYS A 376 -17.40 -1.92 -9.91
N VAL A 377 -18.26 -1.79 -8.89
CA VAL A 377 -18.80 -0.50 -8.42
C VAL A 377 -18.40 -0.22 -6.96
N VAL A 378 -17.81 0.95 -6.72
CA VAL A 378 -17.70 1.58 -5.40
C VAL A 378 -18.92 2.50 -5.23
N LEU A 379 -19.71 2.28 -4.19
CA LEU A 379 -20.85 3.13 -3.83
C LEU A 379 -20.35 4.29 -2.96
N ASP A 380 -20.43 5.54 -3.44
CA ASP A 380 -19.92 6.73 -2.75
C ASP A 380 -21.07 7.57 -2.16
N MET A 381 -21.08 7.77 -0.84
CA MET A 381 -22.03 8.65 -0.17
C MET A 381 -21.54 10.11 -0.22
N HIS A 382 -22.05 10.86 -1.20
CA HIS A 382 -21.48 12.11 -1.69
C HIS A 382 -21.84 13.34 -0.84
N ASN A 383 -21.53 13.28 0.46
CA ASN A 383 -22.22 14.04 1.50
C ASN A 383 -21.37 15.00 2.35
N TYR A 384 -20.05 15.08 2.15
CA TYR A 384 -19.17 16.08 2.80
C TYR A 384 -19.34 16.17 4.34
N TYR A 385 -19.42 15.01 5.00
CA TYR A 385 -19.66 14.82 6.44
C TYR A 385 -21.01 15.36 6.96
N ARG A 386 -22.03 15.50 6.09
CA ARG A 386 -23.30 16.17 6.43
C ARG A 386 -24.54 15.42 5.96
N TYR A 387 -25.67 15.68 6.64
CA TYR A 387 -27.01 15.22 6.30
C TYR A 387 -28.00 16.39 6.46
N TYR A 388 -28.73 16.74 5.39
CA TYR A 388 -29.50 17.98 5.29
C TYR A 388 -28.71 19.20 5.79
N ARG A 389 -27.44 19.29 5.37
CA ARG A 389 -26.41 20.28 5.76
C ARG A 389 -25.90 20.22 7.20
N GLN A 390 -26.57 19.50 8.11
CA GLN A 390 -26.13 19.32 9.49
C GLN A 390 -24.94 18.35 9.56
N PRO A 391 -23.87 18.65 10.33
CA PRO A 391 -22.70 17.78 10.41
C PRO A 391 -22.97 16.53 11.24
N ILE A 392 -22.33 15.41 10.87
CA ILE A 392 -22.35 14.19 11.66
C ILE A 392 -21.70 14.45 13.03
N GLY A 393 -22.30 13.92 14.10
CA GLY A 393 -21.93 14.18 15.49
C GLY A 393 -22.58 15.43 16.09
N SER A 394 -23.48 16.10 15.38
CA SER A 394 -24.36 17.14 15.94
C SER A 394 -25.54 16.54 16.71
N GLU A 395 -26.23 17.37 17.49
CA GLU A 395 -27.46 17.03 18.23
C GLU A 395 -28.57 16.44 17.32
N THR A 396 -28.58 16.79 16.03
CA THR A 396 -29.61 16.36 15.07
C THR A 396 -29.16 15.23 14.14
N VAL A 397 -27.86 14.94 14.04
CA VAL A 397 -27.30 13.90 13.17
C VAL A 397 -26.24 13.11 13.94
N SER A 398 -26.66 12.05 14.63
CA SER A 398 -25.75 11.25 15.43
C SER A 398 -24.77 10.43 14.59
N ILE A 399 -23.58 10.14 15.14
CA ILE A 399 -22.63 9.19 14.54
C ILE A 399 -23.26 7.79 14.35
N GLN A 400 -24.15 7.37 15.26
CA GLN A 400 -24.82 6.08 15.17
C GLN A 400 -25.85 6.04 14.04
N SER A 401 -26.53 7.15 13.72
CA SER A 401 -27.49 7.24 12.61
C SER A 401 -26.79 7.11 11.26
N PHE A 402 -25.62 7.73 11.10
CA PHE A 402 -24.72 7.52 9.96
C PHE A 402 -24.30 6.04 9.83
N ALA A 403 -23.85 5.43 10.94
CA ALA A 403 -23.43 4.04 10.95
C ALA A 403 -24.57 3.03 10.69
N ASN A 404 -25.77 3.31 11.20
CA ASN A 404 -26.98 2.53 10.95
C ASN A 404 -27.40 2.60 9.47
N THR A 405 -27.33 3.78 8.85
CA THR A 405 -27.57 3.95 7.40
C THR A 405 -26.67 3.03 6.59
N TRP A 406 -25.37 3.03 6.87
CA TRP A 406 -24.41 2.20 6.15
C TRP A 406 -24.65 0.70 6.32
N LYS A 407 -25.00 0.25 7.52
CA LYS A 407 -25.44 -1.13 7.78
C LYS A 407 -26.72 -1.50 7.04
N ARG A 408 -27.70 -0.60 6.97
CA ARG A 408 -28.93 -0.80 6.20
C ARG A 408 -28.64 -0.93 4.70
N ILE A 409 -27.71 -0.14 4.15
CA ILE A 409 -27.25 -0.26 2.77
C ILE A 409 -26.57 -1.63 2.57
N ALA A 410 -25.57 -1.97 3.39
CA ALA A 410 -24.83 -3.24 3.29
C ALA A 410 -25.74 -4.49 3.39
N LEU A 411 -26.77 -4.46 4.26
CA LEU A 411 -27.78 -5.52 4.36
C LEU A 411 -28.59 -5.73 3.07
N LYS A 412 -28.79 -4.69 2.26
CA LYS A 412 -29.58 -4.77 1.02
C LYS A 412 -28.72 -5.11 -0.20
N VAL A 413 -27.50 -4.57 -0.31
CA VAL A 413 -26.67 -4.68 -1.53
C VAL A 413 -25.37 -5.47 -1.38
N GLY A 414 -24.94 -5.85 -0.17
CA GLY A 414 -23.65 -6.50 0.07
C GLY A 414 -23.46 -7.89 -0.58
N LYS A 415 -24.54 -8.52 -1.05
CA LYS A 415 -24.49 -9.77 -1.83
C LYS A 415 -24.46 -9.57 -3.34
N HIS A 416 -24.46 -8.31 -3.81
CA HIS A 416 -24.56 -8.02 -5.24
C HIS A 416 -23.22 -8.23 -5.97
N PRO A 417 -23.13 -9.05 -7.04
CA PRO A 417 -21.87 -9.46 -7.66
C PRO A 417 -21.05 -8.31 -8.27
N ALA A 418 -21.68 -7.22 -8.71
CA ALA A 418 -20.97 -6.02 -9.18
C ALA A 418 -20.37 -5.15 -8.06
N LEU A 419 -20.71 -5.37 -6.79
CA LEU A 419 -20.19 -4.53 -5.72
C LEU A 419 -18.66 -4.73 -5.58
N SER A 420 -17.95 -3.62 -5.39
CA SER A 420 -16.56 -3.56 -4.96
C SER A 420 -16.49 -3.20 -3.48
N GLY A 421 -17.26 -2.19 -3.07
CA GLY A 421 -17.29 -1.73 -1.69
C GLY A 421 -18.01 -0.41 -1.46
N TYR A 422 -17.85 0.09 -0.23
CA TYR A 422 -18.60 1.22 0.33
C TYR A 422 -17.66 2.43 0.58
N GLY A 423 -17.74 3.46 -0.26
CA GLY A 423 -17.12 4.78 -0.04
C GLY A 423 -17.91 5.53 1.03
N LEU A 424 -17.41 5.50 2.26
CA LEU A 424 -18.18 5.87 3.45
C LEU A 424 -18.71 7.31 3.42
N MET A 425 -17.95 8.23 2.85
CA MET A 425 -18.25 9.66 2.80
C MET A 425 -17.34 10.35 1.80
N ASN A 426 -17.89 11.05 0.81
CA ASN A 426 -17.11 11.93 -0.04
C ASN A 426 -16.56 13.12 0.76
N GLU A 427 -15.28 13.43 0.53
CA GLU A 427 -14.59 14.64 0.99
C GLU A 427 -14.99 15.22 2.37
N PRO A 428 -14.73 14.48 3.47
CA PRO A 428 -14.78 15.05 4.80
C PRO A 428 -13.89 16.31 4.92
N ASN A 429 -14.46 17.39 5.43
CA ASN A 429 -13.73 18.57 5.88
C ASN A 429 -14.27 18.98 7.25
N THR A 430 -13.60 18.49 8.30
CA THR A 430 -14.13 18.41 9.67
C THR A 430 -13.13 18.87 10.74
N LYS A 431 -11.85 19.02 10.39
CA LYS A 431 -10.75 19.37 11.31
C LYS A 431 -10.53 18.34 12.43
N GLY A 432 -10.72 17.06 12.14
CA GLY A 432 -10.38 15.94 13.02
C GLY A 432 -11.56 15.16 13.64
N LEU A 433 -12.81 15.48 13.29
CA LEU A 433 -14.01 14.80 13.81
C LEU A 433 -14.35 13.52 13.00
N TRP A 434 -14.02 13.50 11.71
CA TRP A 434 -14.30 12.39 10.79
C TRP A 434 -13.91 10.98 11.28
N PRO A 435 -12.72 10.74 11.88
CA PRO A 435 -12.28 9.39 12.24
C PRO A 435 -13.27 8.61 13.12
N GLN A 436 -14.02 9.27 13.99
CA GLN A 436 -15.00 8.62 14.87
C GLN A 436 -16.21 8.10 14.08
N ALA A 437 -16.69 8.87 13.10
CA ALA A 437 -17.80 8.48 12.24
C ALA A 437 -17.39 7.37 11.24
N ALA A 438 -16.21 7.50 10.63
CA ALA A 438 -15.63 6.48 9.75
C ALA A 438 -15.56 5.12 10.46
N LEU A 439 -14.99 5.12 11.67
CA LEU A 439 -14.84 3.95 12.53
C LEU A 439 -16.18 3.31 12.91
N ALA A 440 -17.18 4.13 13.27
CA ALA A 440 -18.50 3.64 13.65
C ALA A 440 -19.23 2.98 12.46
N ALA A 441 -19.26 3.64 11.31
CA ALA A 441 -19.89 3.10 10.11
C ALA A 441 -19.21 1.82 9.62
N ALA A 442 -17.87 1.80 9.59
CA ALA A 442 -17.13 0.62 9.18
C ALA A 442 -17.35 -0.57 10.14
N LYS A 443 -17.41 -0.33 11.46
CA LYS A 443 -17.75 -1.35 12.47
C LYS A 443 -19.20 -1.85 12.38
N GLU A 444 -20.18 -1.02 11.99
CA GLU A 444 -21.56 -1.48 11.76
C GLU A 444 -21.72 -2.26 10.44
N ILE A 445 -21.03 -1.87 9.35
CA ILE A 445 -20.98 -2.67 8.11
C ILE A 445 -20.41 -4.07 8.39
N ARG A 446 -19.32 -4.15 9.17
CA ARG A 446 -18.68 -5.43 9.55
C ARG A 446 -19.47 -6.29 10.54
N LYS A 447 -20.71 -5.90 10.90
CA LYS A 447 -21.68 -6.81 11.55
C LYS A 447 -22.54 -7.58 10.54
N VAL A 448 -22.57 -7.17 9.27
CA VAL A 448 -23.50 -7.68 8.24
C VAL A 448 -22.81 -8.09 6.94
N ASP A 449 -21.62 -7.55 6.65
CA ASP A 449 -20.81 -7.85 5.47
C ASP A 449 -19.33 -7.94 5.85
N GLN A 450 -18.72 -9.11 5.69
CA GLN A 450 -17.30 -9.36 5.98
C GLN A 450 -16.40 -9.27 4.74
N THR A 451 -16.98 -9.14 3.54
CA THR A 451 -16.32 -9.47 2.27
C THR A 451 -16.05 -8.26 1.39
N ASN A 452 -16.97 -7.30 1.26
CA ASN A 452 -16.77 -6.16 0.36
C ASN A 452 -15.90 -5.10 1.02
N TRP A 453 -15.11 -4.38 0.22
CA TRP A 453 -14.21 -3.34 0.72
C TRP A 453 -14.95 -2.18 1.38
N ILE A 454 -14.31 -1.53 2.34
CA ILE A 454 -14.77 -0.24 2.88
C ILE A 454 -13.72 0.79 2.48
N TYR A 455 -14.15 1.77 1.68
CA TYR A 455 -13.32 2.86 1.20
C TYR A 455 -13.46 4.05 2.17
N VAL A 456 -12.32 4.47 2.71
CA VAL A 456 -12.22 5.42 3.83
C VAL A 456 -11.54 6.69 3.35
N ALA A 457 -12.35 7.71 3.07
CA ALA A 457 -11.87 9.05 2.78
C ALA A 457 -11.06 9.66 3.94
N GLY A 458 -10.28 10.70 3.66
CA GLY A 458 -9.56 11.51 4.64
C GLY A 458 -10.21 12.87 4.90
N ASP A 459 -9.81 13.50 6.00
CA ASP A 459 -10.16 14.90 6.27
C ASP A 459 -9.45 15.87 5.29
N ARG A 460 -9.87 17.14 5.30
CA ARG A 460 -9.43 18.21 4.40
C ARG A 460 -9.68 17.89 2.92
N PHE A 461 -10.92 17.49 2.62
CA PHE A 461 -11.40 17.09 1.29
C PHE A 461 -10.61 15.90 0.71
N SER A 462 -10.30 14.90 1.53
CA SER A 462 -9.50 13.72 1.13
C SER A 462 -8.13 14.01 0.49
N SER A 463 -7.61 15.24 0.60
CA SER A 463 -6.53 15.73 -0.27
C SER A 463 -5.22 14.94 -0.13
N ALA A 464 -4.81 14.25 -1.20
CA ALA A 464 -3.64 13.37 -1.22
C ALA A 464 -2.32 14.08 -0.83
N TRP A 465 -2.15 15.32 -1.28
CA TRP A 465 -0.97 16.16 -0.99
C TRP A 465 -0.89 16.55 0.50
N HIS A 466 -2.04 16.77 1.15
CA HIS A 466 -2.15 17.17 2.55
C HIS A 466 -2.45 15.99 3.49
N TRP A 467 -2.34 14.75 3.00
CA TRP A 467 -2.81 13.57 3.72
C TRP A 467 -2.08 13.33 5.05
N PRO A 468 -0.72 13.38 5.13
CA PRO A 468 0.00 13.11 6.38
C PRO A 468 -0.32 14.11 7.51
N GLN A 469 -0.62 15.36 7.16
CA GLN A 469 -0.96 16.43 8.11
C GLN A 469 -2.42 16.34 8.56
N SER A 470 -3.33 15.98 7.65
CA SER A 470 -4.78 16.02 7.90
C SER A 470 -5.30 14.75 8.59
N ASN A 471 -4.68 13.59 8.35
CA ASN A 471 -5.21 12.28 8.73
C ASN A 471 -4.47 11.60 9.90
N THR A 472 -3.85 12.39 10.78
CA THR A 472 -3.03 11.86 11.91
C THR A 472 -3.79 10.92 12.85
N GLN A 473 -5.11 11.13 13.04
CA GLN A 473 -5.96 10.30 13.91
C GLN A 473 -6.76 9.22 13.16
N LEU A 474 -6.77 9.23 11.82
CA LEU A 474 -7.62 8.33 11.02
C LEU A 474 -7.31 6.84 11.22
N ILE A 475 -6.07 6.54 11.62
CA ILE A 475 -5.55 5.19 11.85
C ILE A 475 -5.05 4.99 13.30
N ALA A 476 -5.60 5.75 14.26
CA ALA A 476 -5.24 5.67 15.67
C ALA A 476 -5.86 4.44 16.37
N ASP A 477 -7.13 4.10 16.07
CA ASP A 477 -7.71 2.81 16.47
C ASP A 477 -7.06 1.68 15.64
N PRO A 478 -6.47 0.63 16.26
CA PRO A 478 -5.91 -0.53 15.55
C PRO A 478 -6.86 -1.19 14.54
N TRP A 479 -8.18 -1.08 14.76
CA TRP A 479 -9.20 -1.56 13.83
C TRP A 479 -9.08 -0.90 12.44
N MET A 480 -8.72 0.39 12.39
CA MET A 480 -8.46 1.14 11.14
C MET A 480 -7.11 0.81 10.49
N ARG A 481 -6.35 -0.16 11.02
CA ARG A 481 -5.03 -0.57 10.49
C ARG A 481 -5.05 -1.91 9.74
N ASP A 482 -6.26 -2.40 9.47
CA ASP A 482 -6.65 -3.51 8.58
C ASP A 482 -5.82 -4.83 8.60
N PRO A 483 -6.04 -5.67 9.62
CA PRO A 483 -5.78 -7.11 9.55
C PRO A 483 -7.02 -7.91 9.06
N GLN A 484 -7.53 -7.61 7.86
CA GLN A 484 -8.76 -8.17 7.25
C GLN A 484 -10.09 -7.57 7.75
N ASN A 485 -10.07 -6.33 8.24
CA ASN A 485 -11.25 -5.46 8.21
C ASN A 485 -11.56 -4.98 6.77
N ASN A 486 -10.72 -5.32 5.79
CA ASN A 486 -10.91 -5.08 4.36
C ASN A 486 -11.18 -3.61 4.07
N LEU A 487 -10.19 -2.77 4.42
CA LEU A 487 -10.23 -1.32 4.30
C LEU A 487 -9.32 -0.85 3.16
N ILE A 488 -9.75 0.18 2.43
CA ILE A 488 -8.96 0.90 1.44
C ILE A 488 -9.06 2.38 1.79
N PHE A 489 -7.94 3.10 1.88
CA PHE A 489 -7.97 4.55 2.07
C PHE A 489 -8.14 5.25 0.73
N GLU A 490 -9.00 6.26 0.69
CA GLU A 490 -9.44 6.95 -0.53
C GLU A 490 -8.98 8.41 -0.46
N ALA A 491 -8.07 8.81 -1.34
CA ALA A 491 -7.60 10.19 -1.44
C ALA A 491 -8.06 10.85 -2.76
N HIS A 492 -8.19 12.17 -2.74
CA HIS A 492 -8.60 12.98 -3.90
C HIS A 492 -7.45 13.89 -4.31
N MET A 493 -7.30 14.14 -5.61
CA MET A 493 -6.30 15.09 -6.10
C MET A 493 -6.67 15.71 -7.46
N TYR A 494 -6.45 17.01 -7.57
CA TYR A 494 -6.54 17.78 -8.81
C TYR A 494 -5.20 18.50 -9.05
N LEU A 495 -5.01 19.11 -10.23
CA LEU A 495 -3.74 19.76 -10.63
C LEU A 495 -3.72 21.29 -10.52
N ASP A 496 -4.88 21.94 -10.37
CA ASP A 496 -4.99 23.40 -10.20
C ASP A 496 -4.37 23.91 -8.89
N ARG A 497 -3.95 25.18 -8.87
CA ARG A 497 -3.12 25.77 -7.79
C ARG A 497 -3.67 25.58 -6.38
N ASP A 498 -5.00 25.61 -6.22
CA ASP A 498 -5.70 25.46 -4.94
C ASP A 498 -6.14 24.02 -4.62
N THR A 499 -5.86 23.06 -5.50
CA THR A 499 -6.25 21.63 -5.42
C THR A 499 -7.76 21.36 -5.51
N SER A 500 -8.57 22.31 -5.98
CA SER A 500 -10.04 22.22 -5.95
C SER A 500 -10.71 21.48 -7.11
N GLY A 501 -10.01 21.26 -8.24
CA GLY A 501 -10.63 20.71 -9.46
C GLY A 501 -11.54 21.69 -10.21
N MET A 502 -11.54 22.96 -9.84
CA MET A 502 -12.31 24.01 -10.50
C MET A 502 -11.61 24.57 -11.74
N TYR A 503 -10.28 24.52 -11.81
CA TYR A 503 -9.45 25.04 -12.91
C TYR A 503 -9.85 26.46 -13.35
N ALA A 504 -10.08 27.34 -12.37
CA ALA A 504 -10.59 28.68 -12.60
C ALA A 504 -9.63 29.57 -13.41
N ASP A 505 -8.32 29.34 -13.25
CA ASP A 505 -7.29 29.99 -14.06
C ASP A 505 -7.00 29.14 -15.32
N LYS A 506 -7.43 29.63 -16.48
CA LYS A 506 -7.20 28.96 -17.78
C LYS A 506 -5.80 29.18 -18.36
N ALA A 507 -4.97 30.00 -17.71
CA ALA A 507 -3.58 30.23 -18.06
C ALA A 507 -2.60 29.53 -17.10
N GLU A 508 -3.10 28.79 -16.09
CA GLU A 508 -2.26 27.92 -15.29
C GLU A 508 -1.66 26.80 -16.15
N THR A 509 -0.36 26.53 -15.95
CA THR A 509 0.40 25.49 -16.65
C THR A 509 0.87 24.41 -15.68
N PHE A 510 0.88 23.16 -16.12
CA PHE A 510 1.02 21.98 -15.28
C PHE A 510 2.33 21.24 -15.58
N ALA A 511 3.25 21.24 -14.63
CA ALA A 511 4.52 20.51 -14.77
C ALA A 511 4.27 18.99 -14.93
N PRO A 512 5.01 18.28 -15.80
CA PRO A 512 4.76 16.86 -16.10
C PRO A 512 4.75 15.94 -14.87
N GLU A 513 5.49 16.28 -13.83
CA GLU A 513 5.61 15.53 -12.57
C GLU A 513 4.65 16.02 -11.46
N LEU A 514 3.86 17.07 -11.70
CA LEU A 514 2.97 17.70 -10.71
C LEU A 514 1.97 16.71 -10.10
N GLY A 515 1.42 15.81 -10.93
CA GLY A 515 0.51 14.77 -10.48
C GLY A 515 1.18 13.81 -9.50
N ILE A 516 2.36 13.30 -9.86
CA ILE A 516 3.18 12.42 -9.01
C ILE A 516 3.52 13.12 -7.69
N ASN A 517 3.98 14.36 -7.75
CA ASN A 517 4.32 15.15 -6.55
C ASN A 517 3.13 15.30 -5.60
N ARG A 518 1.92 15.56 -6.12
CA ARG A 518 0.70 15.71 -5.31
C ARG A 518 0.18 14.38 -4.75
N ALA A 519 0.37 13.25 -5.44
CA ALA A 519 -0.03 11.93 -4.96
C ALA A 519 0.97 11.32 -3.95
N LYS A 520 2.27 11.64 -4.08
CA LYS A 520 3.36 11.00 -3.32
C LYS A 520 3.21 11.02 -1.79
N PRO A 521 2.76 12.11 -1.11
CA PRO A 521 2.60 12.10 0.35
C PRO A 521 1.60 11.06 0.86
N PHE A 522 0.52 10.81 0.11
CA PHE A 522 -0.45 9.75 0.39
C PHE A 522 0.16 8.36 0.16
N VAL A 523 0.80 8.13 -1.00
CA VAL A 523 1.43 6.85 -1.35
C VAL A 523 2.56 6.48 -0.36
N ASP A 524 3.36 7.45 0.08
CA ASP A 524 4.39 7.25 1.10
C ASP A 524 3.79 6.98 2.50
N TRP A 525 2.68 7.64 2.86
CA TRP A 525 1.94 7.36 4.11
C TRP A 525 1.36 5.94 4.11
N LEU A 526 0.79 5.48 2.99
CA LEU A 526 0.29 4.12 2.83
C LEU A 526 1.41 3.09 3.05
N ARG A 527 2.53 3.23 2.33
CA ARG A 527 3.72 2.34 2.46
C ARG A 527 4.33 2.36 3.86
N THR A 528 4.36 3.53 4.52
CA THR A 528 4.86 3.66 5.89
C THR A 528 3.98 2.90 6.89
N ASN A 529 2.66 2.87 6.66
CA ASN A 529 1.70 2.22 7.55
C ASN A 529 1.29 0.80 7.11
N LYS A 530 1.73 0.34 5.93
CA LYS A 530 1.36 -0.93 5.25
C LYS A 530 -0.12 -1.03 4.92
N LEU A 531 -0.68 0.06 4.41
CA LEU A 531 -2.12 0.23 4.14
C LEU A 531 -2.43 0.25 2.65
N ARG A 532 -3.70 0.00 2.35
CA ARG A 532 -4.29 -0.04 1.00
C ARG A 532 -4.74 1.34 0.55
N GLY A 533 -4.54 1.67 -0.73
CA GLY A 533 -4.85 2.99 -1.28
C GLY A 533 -5.75 2.97 -2.51
N PHE A 534 -6.42 4.10 -2.74
CA PHE A 534 -7.26 4.42 -3.90
C PHE A 534 -7.27 5.94 -4.13
N ILE A 535 -7.28 6.37 -5.39
CA ILE A 535 -7.55 7.77 -5.76
C ILE A 535 -9.01 7.85 -6.24
N GLY A 536 -9.89 8.34 -5.36
CA GLY A 536 -11.34 8.39 -5.59
C GLY A 536 -11.75 9.39 -6.66
N GLU A 537 -11.06 10.53 -6.70
CA GLU A 537 -11.23 11.54 -7.74
C GLU A 537 -9.89 12.09 -8.23
N MET A 538 -9.78 12.16 -9.55
CA MET A 538 -8.79 12.94 -10.27
C MET A 538 -9.36 13.33 -11.63
N GLY A 539 -9.25 14.60 -12.00
CA GLY A 539 -9.68 15.10 -13.30
C GLY A 539 -8.78 16.21 -13.80
N VAL A 540 -8.78 16.45 -15.11
CA VAL A 540 -8.01 17.50 -15.79
C VAL A 540 -8.82 18.12 -16.92
N PRO A 541 -8.64 19.43 -17.22
CA PRO A 541 -9.40 20.11 -18.25
C PRO A 541 -9.02 19.67 -19.67
N ASN A 542 -10.04 19.46 -20.51
CA ASN A 542 -9.90 19.05 -21.91
C ASN A 542 -9.15 20.05 -22.82
N TYR A 543 -8.85 21.26 -22.35
CA TYR A 543 -8.12 22.28 -23.10
C TYR A 543 -6.62 22.40 -22.73
N ALA A 544 -6.13 21.71 -21.69
CA ALA A 544 -4.75 21.86 -21.19
C ALA A 544 -3.92 20.60 -21.51
N PRO A 545 -3.15 20.57 -22.62
CA PRO A 545 -2.43 19.36 -23.04
C PRO A 545 -1.29 18.96 -22.09
N ASP A 546 -0.72 19.91 -21.35
CA ASP A 546 0.24 19.70 -20.28
C ASP A 546 -0.40 19.02 -19.05
N ALA A 547 -1.65 19.36 -18.70
CA ALA A 547 -2.43 18.63 -17.70
C ALA A 547 -2.69 17.16 -18.11
N ILE A 548 -2.87 16.89 -19.42
CA ILE A 548 -2.99 15.52 -19.95
C ILE A 548 -1.68 14.74 -19.76
N VAL A 549 -0.51 15.37 -19.99
CA VAL A 549 0.82 14.76 -19.74
C VAL A 549 1.02 14.49 -18.24
N ALA A 550 0.67 15.43 -17.37
CA ALA A 550 0.74 15.25 -15.93
C ALA A 550 -0.19 14.13 -15.42
N MET A 551 -1.34 13.90 -16.07
CA MET A 551 -2.23 12.76 -15.82
C MET A 551 -1.62 11.43 -16.28
N ASP A 552 -0.99 11.39 -17.46
CA ASP A 552 -0.33 10.19 -18.00
C ASP A 552 0.80 9.72 -17.05
N ASN A 553 1.65 10.65 -16.61
CA ASN A 553 2.72 10.38 -15.66
C ASN A 553 2.20 9.94 -14.28
N LEU A 554 1.13 10.56 -13.78
CA LEU A 554 0.46 10.14 -12.55
C LEU A 554 -0.07 8.70 -12.65
N LEU A 555 -0.81 8.37 -13.70
CA LEU A 555 -1.35 7.02 -13.91
C LEU A 555 -0.24 5.96 -14.04
N GLY A 556 0.92 6.33 -14.58
CA GLY A 556 2.12 5.49 -14.56
C GLY A 556 2.59 5.20 -13.13
N TYR A 557 2.80 6.25 -12.34
CA TYR A 557 3.24 6.15 -10.94
C TYR A 557 2.23 5.40 -10.04
N LEU A 558 0.93 5.63 -10.21
CA LEU A 558 -0.11 4.93 -9.46
C LEU A 558 -0.14 3.42 -9.78
N ARG A 559 0.03 3.04 -11.07
CA ARG A 559 0.19 1.64 -11.48
C ARG A 559 1.41 0.98 -10.84
N GLU A 560 2.56 1.66 -10.82
CA GLU A 560 3.80 1.16 -10.19
C GLU A 560 3.67 0.94 -8.67
N ASN A 561 2.68 1.57 -8.03
CA ASN A 561 2.39 1.44 -6.60
C ASN A 561 1.08 0.67 -6.32
N CYS A 562 0.48 0.03 -7.33
CA CYS A 562 -0.78 -0.71 -7.24
C CYS A 562 -1.98 0.07 -6.65
N VAL A 563 -1.96 1.41 -6.77
CA VAL A 563 -3.05 2.29 -6.35
C VAL A 563 -4.02 2.48 -7.52
N PRO A 564 -5.30 2.08 -7.43
CA PRO A 564 -6.29 2.36 -8.46
C PRO A 564 -6.71 3.83 -8.45
N MET A 565 -7.23 4.32 -9.58
CA MET A 565 -7.78 5.67 -9.74
C MET A 565 -9.13 5.63 -10.46
N THR A 566 -10.13 6.36 -9.98
CA THR A 566 -11.33 6.72 -10.77
C THR A 566 -11.27 8.15 -11.25
N TYR A 567 -11.36 8.33 -12.58
CA TYR A 567 -11.34 9.65 -13.20
C TYR A 567 -12.67 10.39 -12.96
N TRP A 568 -12.61 11.67 -12.56
CA TRP A 568 -13.74 12.57 -12.41
C TRP A 568 -13.89 13.45 -13.67
N ALA A 569 -14.92 13.27 -14.51
CA ALA A 569 -16.00 12.28 -14.40
C ALA A 569 -16.61 11.88 -15.76
N GLY A 570 -17.38 10.78 -15.77
CA GLY A 570 -18.28 10.39 -16.87
C GLY A 570 -19.76 10.41 -16.43
N GLY A 571 -20.65 10.00 -17.33
CA GLY A 571 -22.07 9.90 -17.08
C GLY A 571 -22.94 10.98 -17.75
N PRO A 572 -24.25 11.00 -17.47
CA PRO A 572 -25.19 11.94 -18.06
C PRO A 572 -25.08 13.38 -17.51
N TRP A 573 -25.68 14.33 -18.24
CA TRP A 573 -26.00 15.70 -17.80
C TRP A 573 -24.83 16.67 -17.52
N TRP A 574 -23.59 16.32 -17.83
CA TRP A 574 -22.43 17.21 -17.67
C TRP A 574 -22.38 18.44 -18.59
N GLY A 575 -23.17 18.47 -19.66
CA GLY A 575 -23.16 19.59 -20.62
C GLY A 575 -21.80 19.76 -21.28
N ASN A 576 -21.14 20.90 -21.04
CA ASN A 576 -19.79 21.20 -21.52
C ASN A 576 -18.78 21.35 -20.36
N TYR A 577 -18.96 20.63 -19.25
CA TYR A 577 -18.01 20.64 -18.13
C TYR A 577 -16.62 20.18 -18.59
N ILE A 578 -15.61 21.00 -18.29
CA ILE A 578 -14.23 20.87 -18.81
C ILE A 578 -13.51 19.58 -18.40
N LEU A 579 -13.98 18.92 -17.35
CA LEU A 579 -13.48 17.63 -16.83
C LEU A 579 -14.38 16.44 -17.23
N ALA A 580 -15.47 16.64 -17.97
CA ALA A 580 -16.36 15.55 -18.33
C ALA A 580 -15.81 14.73 -19.51
N LEU A 581 -15.83 13.40 -19.39
CA LEU A 581 -15.59 12.44 -20.47
C LEU A 581 -16.81 12.26 -21.41
N ASP A 582 -17.97 12.76 -20.98
CA ASP A 582 -19.27 12.67 -21.65
C ASP A 582 -19.86 14.09 -21.80
N ILE A 583 -19.59 14.75 -22.94
CA ILE A 583 -20.09 16.10 -23.22
C ILE A 583 -21.29 16.12 -24.18
N ALA A 584 -22.01 17.23 -24.20
CA ALA A 584 -23.04 17.50 -25.20
C ALA A 584 -22.47 17.43 -26.62
N GLY A 585 -23.19 16.78 -27.53
CA GLY A 585 -22.71 16.48 -28.89
C GLY A 585 -21.80 15.25 -29.00
N GLY A 586 -21.32 14.68 -27.88
CA GLY A 586 -20.66 13.37 -27.85
C GLY A 586 -19.25 13.31 -28.47
N ALA A 587 -18.60 14.45 -28.70
CA ALA A 587 -17.23 14.49 -29.21
C ALA A 587 -16.24 13.86 -28.23
N GLU A 588 -15.27 13.09 -28.73
CA GLU A 588 -14.28 12.41 -27.90
C GLU A 588 -13.38 13.40 -27.14
N GLN A 589 -13.10 13.07 -25.88
CA GLN A 589 -12.36 13.91 -24.94
C GLN A 589 -10.91 13.41 -24.79
N PRO A 590 -9.88 14.28 -24.81
CA PRO A 590 -8.47 13.86 -24.89
C PRO A 590 -8.02 12.99 -23.70
N GLN A 591 -8.68 13.11 -22.55
CA GLN A 591 -8.44 12.30 -21.37
C GLN A 591 -8.70 10.80 -21.64
N LEU A 592 -9.68 10.45 -22.49
CA LEU A 592 -10.02 9.06 -22.80
C LEU A 592 -8.86 8.28 -23.44
N ALA A 593 -8.04 8.93 -24.26
CA ALA A 593 -6.90 8.28 -24.90
C ALA A 593 -5.87 7.80 -23.85
N VAL A 594 -5.58 8.63 -22.84
CA VAL A 594 -4.69 8.28 -21.73
C VAL A 594 -5.35 7.26 -20.80
N LEU A 595 -6.62 7.42 -20.45
CA LEU A 595 -7.32 6.46 -19.58
C LEU A 595 -7.35 5.06 -20.20
N ARG A 596 -7.63 4.93 -21.51
CA ARG A 596 -7.56 3.65 -22.23
C ARG A 596 -6.15 3.08 -22.30
N LYS A 597 -5.13 3.92 -22.59
CA LYS A 597 -3.71 3.52 -22.56
C LYS A 597 -3.37 2.83 -21.24
N HIS A 598 -3.70 3.45 -20.12
CA HIS A 598 -3.35 2.90 -18.80
C HIS A 598 -4.24 1.71 -18.39
N ALA A 599 -5.54 1.70 -18.76
CA ALA A 599 -6.42 0.56 -18.52
C ALA A 599 -5.99 -0.71 -19.28
N ALA A 600 -5.50 -0.55 -20.52
CA ALA A 600 -4.94 -1.63 -21.32
C ALA A 600 -3.49 -2.01 -20.96
N THR A 601 -2.80 -1.24 -20.10
CA THR A 601 -1.42 -1.53 -19.71
C THR A 601 -1.37 -2.56 -18.60
N ALA A 602 -0.74 -3.71 -18.88
CA ALA A 602 -0.56 -4.78 -17.90
C ALA A 602 0.10 -4.28 -16.59
N ASN A 603 -0.34 -4.84 -15.47
CA ASN A 603 0.19 -4.56 -14.14
C ASN A 603 0.43 -5.88 -13.38
N SER A 604 1.30 -5.85 -12.37
CA SER A 604 1.68 -7.03 -11.58
C SER A 604 0.98 -7.09 -10.22
N CYS A 605 -0.14 -6.37 -10.06
CA CYS A 605 -0.86 -6.26 -8.81
C CYS A 605 -1.78 -7.48 -8.63
N ALA A 606 -1.80 -8.10 -7.45
CA ALA A 606 -2.66 -9.24 -7.15
C ALA A 606 -4.02 -8.86 -6.54
N ALA A 607 -4.20 -7.61 -6.08
CA ALA A 607 -5.47 -7.07 -5.61
C ALA A 607 -5.61 -5.56 -5.87
N ILE A 608 -6.84 -5.05 -5.77
CA ILE A 608 -7.14 -3.60 -5.78
C ILE A 608 -6.50 -2.95 -4.55
N GLY A 609 -5.63 -1.96 -4.76
CA GLY A 609 -5.01 -1.18 -3.69
C GLY A 609 -4.12 -2.00 -2.78
N GLU A 610 -3.17 -2.77 -3.31
CA GLU A 610 -2.35 -3.69 -2.50
C GLU A 610 -1.61 -3.01 -1.32
N PRO A 611 -1.43 -3.68 -0.17
CA PRO A 611 -0.58 -3.17 0.91
C PRO A 611 0.87 -3.03 0.46
N MET A 612 1.36 -1.78 0.50
CA MET A 612 2.75 -1.40 0.16
C MET A 612 3.74 -1.60 1.33
#